data_AF-A0A537H8Y1-F1
#
_entry.id   AF-A0A537H8Y1-F1
#
_cell.length_a   1.000
_cell.length_b   1.000
_cell.length_c   1.000
_cell.angle_alpha   90.00
_cell.angle_beta   90.00
_cell.angle_gamma   90.00
#
_symmetry.space_group_name_H-M   'P 1'
#
loop_
_entity.id
_entity.type
_entity.pdbx_description
1 polymer ?
#
loop_
_entity_poly.entity_id
_entity_poly.type
_entity_poly.pdbx_seq_one_letter_code
_entity_poly.pdbx_strand_id
1 'polypeptide(L)'
;ELVDASRLPIYWSFRVTNTDSTLGGLIRKERRDLTISTSRGGRTIREAMQDVSVRWRSSQRPMVLFGSPDQGVPQILRSGGFDVGEECDFNLNTIPDQGVETVRTEEALIATLSVLNLLGES
;
A
#
# COMPACT_ATOMS: atom_id res chain seq x y z
N GLU A 1 7.59 33.99 -8.41
CA GLU A 1 6.35 34.00 -7.60
C GLU A 1 6.22 32.63 -6.94
N LEU A 2 5.90 32.56 -5.65
CA LEU A 2 5.71 31.27 -4.95
C LEU A 2 4.29 30.78 -5.22
N VAL A 3 4.18 29.68 -5.97
CA VAL A 3 2.88 29.05 -6.27
C VAL A 3 2.56 28.03 -5.18
N ASP A 4 1.39 28.14 -4.58
CA ASP A 4 0.85 27.14 -3.66
C ASP A 4 0.42 25.90 -4.46
N ALA A 5 1.27 24.88 -4.46
CA ALA A 5 1.04 23.63 -5.17
C ALA A 5 -0.25 22.90 -4.76
N SER A 6 -0.82 23.20 -3.57
CA SER A 6 -2.07 22.58 -3.12
C SER A 6 -3.31 23.06 -3.87
N ARG A 7 -3.21 24.15 -4.64
CA ARG A 7 -4.32 24.75 -5.39
C ARG A 7 -4.31 24.39 -6.87
N LEU A 8 -3.32 23.64 -7.31
CA LEU A 8 -3.18 23.26 -8.71
C LEU A 8 -4.07 22.04 -9.00
N PRO A 9 -4.88 22.05 -10.08
CA PRO A 9 -5.70 20.90 -10.47
C PRO A 9 -4.88 19.79 -11.15
N ILE A 10 -3.55 19.80 -10.97
CA ILE A 10 -2.61 18.90 -11.62
C ILE A 10 -1.74 18.22 -10.57
N TYR A 11 -1.26 17.02 -10.89
CA TYR A 11 -0.22 16.40 -10.10
C TYR A 11 1.06 17.23 -10.17
N TRP A 12 1.48 17.78 -9.03
CA TRP A 12 2.68 18.63 -8.95
C TRP A 12 3.93 17.84 -8.56
N SER A 13 3.84 17.01 -7.51
CA SER A 13 4.92 16.16 -7.01
C SER A 13 4.46 15.29 -5.84
N PHE A 14 5.41 14.60 -5.19
CA PHE A 14 5.23 13.89 -3.92
C PHE A 14 6.11 14.47 -2.83
N ARG A 15 5.76 14.20 -1.56
CA ARG A 15 6.61 14.52 -0.40
C ARG A 15 7.26 13.27 0.12
N VAL A 16 8.55 13.35 0.43
CA VAL A 16 9.32 12.27 1.05
C VAL A 16 9.49 12.58 2.54
N THR A 17 9.21 11.59 3.37
CA THR A 17 9.37 11.68 4.83
C THR A 17 10.16 10.47 5.30
N ASN A 18 11.15 10.70 6.16
CA ASN A 18 11.83 9.65 6.91
C ASN A 18 11.32 9.66 8.36
N THR A 19 11.25 8.50 9.01
CA THR A 19 10.72 8.35 10.37
C THR A 19 11.41 7.21 11.10
N ASP A 20 11.70 7.41 12.39
CA ASP A 20 12.22 6.36 13.28
C ASP A 20 11.10 5.53 13.92
N SER A 21 9.84 5.77 13.53
CA SER A 21 8.69 5.00 14.02
C SER A 21 8.66 3.59 13.42
N THR A 22 8.21 2.62 14.21
CA THR A 22 7.87 1.28 13.67
C THR A 22 6.73 1.40 12.65
N LEU A 23 6.62 0.43 11.74
CA LEU A 23 5.58 0.44 10.71
C LEU A 23 4.17 0.49 11.31
N GLY A 24 3.89 -0.32 12.34
CA GLY A 24 2.61 -0.28 13.05
C GLY A 24 2.37 1.04 13.78
N GLY A 25 3.41 1.62 14.38
CA GLY A 25 3.33 2.96 14.99
C GLY A 25 2.96 4.04 13.96
N LEU A 26 3.53 3.97 12.76
CA LEU A 26 3.21 4.87 11.66
C LEU A 26 1.75 4.73 11.21
N ILE A 27 1.27 3.50 11.00
CA ILE A 27 -0.12 3.22 10.60
C ILE A 27 -1.11 3.84 11.61
N ARG A 28 -0.92 3.56 12.90
CA ARG A 28 -1.77 4.08 13.98
C ARG A 28 -1.72 5.60 14.15
N LYS A 29 -0.59 6.21 13.86
CA LYS A 29 -0.40 7.68 13.89
C LYS A 29 -1.12 8.35 12.72
N GLU A 30 -0.97 7.79 11.53
CA GLU A 30 -1.48 8.37 10.30
C GLU A 30 -2.98 8.19 10.11
N ARG A 31 -3.56 7.11 10.67
CA ARG A 31 -5.01 6.84 10.70
C ARG A 31 -5.69 7.07 9.36
N ARG A 32 -5.17 6.38 8.34
CA ARG A 32 -5.68 6.47 6.98
C ARG A 32 -6.99 5.70 6.85
N ASP A 33 -7.86 6.18 5.97
CA ASP A 33 -9.21 5.65 5.78
C ASP A 33 -9.25 4.35 4.96
N LEU A 34 -8.09 3.98 4.39
CA LEU A 34 -7.80 2.70 3.78
C LEU A 34 -6.31 2.40 3.91
N THR A 35 -5.95 1.29 4.54
CA THR A 35 -4.58 0.79 4.66
C THR A 35 -4.47 -0.58 4.01
N ILE A 36 -3.62 -0.68 2.98
CA ILE A 36 -3.39 -1.89 2.20
C ILE A 36 -1.95 -2.36 2.44
N SER A 37 -1.81 -3.54 3.04
CA SER A 37 -0.57 -4.29 3.10
C SER A 37 -0.35 -5.07 1.79
N THR A 38 0.90 -5.14 1.32
CA THR A 38 1.30 -6.01 0.21
C THR A 38 2.19 -7.16 0.70
N SER A 39 1.89 -8.37 0.25
CA SER A 39 2.65 -9.58 0.58
C SER A 39 2.35 -10.71 -0.39
N ARG A 40 3.37 -11.51 -0.73
CA ARG A 40 3.19 -12.76 -1.49
C ARG A 40 2.15 -13.70 -0.87
N GLY A 41 2.08 -13.73 0.46
CA GLY A 41 1.12 -14.55 1.22
C GLY A 41 -0.24 -13.89 1.48
N GLY A 42 -0.50 -12.71 0.91
CA GLY A 42 -1.80 -12.04 1.01
C GLY A 42 -2.88 -12.68 0.13
N ARG A 43 -4.13 -12.27 0.34
CA ARG A 43 -5.26 -12.63 -0.54
C ARG A 43 -4.96 -12.14 -1.95
N THR A 44 -5.17 -12.95 -2.97
CA THR A 44 -4.81 -12.53 -4.33
C THR A 44 -5.72 -11.38 -4.77
N ILE A 45 -5.19 -10.47 -5.58
CA ILE A 45 -5.99 -9.35 -6.08
C ILE A 45 -7.21 -9.82 -6.90
N ARG A 46 -7.09 -10.99 -7.56
CA ARG A 46 -8.20 -11.62 -8.30
C ARG A 46 -9.37 -11.95 -7.37
N GLU A 47 -9.09 -12.51 -6.20
CA GLU A 47 -10.10 -12.86 -5.20
C GLU A 47 -10.67 -11.63 -4.50
N ALA A 48 -9.83 -10.61 -4.25
CA ALA A 48 -10.19 -9.43 -3.47
C ALA A 48 -10.73 -8.27 -4.31
N MET A 49 -10.80 -8.42 -5.64
CA MET A 49 -11.03 -7.33 -6.58
C MET A 49 -12.28 -6.52 -6.24
N GLN A 50 -13.42 -7.16 -5.99
CA GLN A 50 -14.68 -6.46 -5.71
C GLN A 50 -14.58 -5.61 -4.43
N ASP A 51 -14.13 -6.21 -3.33
CA ASP A 51 -14.01 -5.56 -2.02
C ASP A 51 -13.02 -4.38 -2.05
N VAL A 52 -11.85 -4.62 -2.66
CA VAL A 52 -10.77 -3.63 -2.78
C VAL A 52 -11.22 -2.47 -3.66
N SER A 53 -11.88 -2.73 -4.79
CA SER A 53 -12.29 -1.66 -5.70
C SER A 53 -13.31 -0.72 -5.07
N VAL A 54 -14.24 -1.23 -4.26
CA VAL A 54 -15.21 -0.39 -3.53
C VAL A 54 -14.49 0.51 -2.53
N ARG A 55 -13.61 -0.07 -1.69
CA ARG A 55 -12.86 0.68 -0.69
C ARG A 55 -11.91 1.70 -1.33
N TRP A 56 -11.20 1.31 -2.38
CA TRP A 56 -10.23 2.14 -3.11
C TRP A 56 -10.88 3.40 -3.67
N ARG A 57 -12.01 3.28 -4.39
CA ARG A 57 -12.73 4.44 -4.95
C ARG A 57 -13.31 5.39 -3.90
N SER A 58 -13.70 4.84 -2.75
CA SER A 58 -14.28 5.65 -1.66
C SER A 58 -13.22 6.38 -0.84
N SER A 59 -11.99 5.86 -0.81
CA SER A 59 -10.92 6.38 0.04
C SER A 59 -10.41 7.71 -0.48
N GLN A 60 -10.27 8.67 0.43
CA GLN A 60 -9.70 9.99 0.18
C GLN A 60 -8.20 10.03 0.48
N ARG A 61 -7.70 9.16 1.38
CA ARG A 61 -6.32 9.19 1.86
C ARG A 61 -5.74 7.78 2.01
N PRO A 62 -5.72 6.95 0.95
CA PRO A 62 -5.26 5.58 1.05
C PRO A 62 -3.76 5.51 1.39
N MET A 63 -3.38 4.45 2.09
CA MET A 63 -2.00 4.09 2.40
C MET A 63 -1.72 2.70 1.87
N VAL A 64 -0.71 2.58 0.99
CA VAL A 64 -0.23 1.30 0.47
C VAL A 64 1.15 1.04 1.06
N LEU A 65 1.29 -0.11 1.70
CA LEU A 65 2.50 -0.51 2.39
C LEU A 65 3.26 -1.52 1.54
N PHE A 66 4.57 -1.31 1.40
CA PHE A 66 5.48 -2.21 0.72
C PHE A 66 6.52 -2.75 1.68
N GLY A 67 6.78 -4.05 1.58
CA GLY A 67 7.85 -4.71 2.32
C GLY A 67 9.23 -4.46 1.72
N SER A 68 10.24 -5.01 2.37
CA SER A 68 11.57 -5.14 1.79
C SER A 68 11.63 -6.37 0.86
N PRO A 69 12.69 -6.52 0.04
CA PRO A 69 12.87 -7.72 -0.79
C PRO A 69 12.81 -9.03 0.02
N ASP A 70 13.31 -9.02 1.25
CA ASP A 70 13.42 -10.22 2.08
C ASP A 70 12.26 -10.38 3.09
N GLN A 71 11.45 -9.33 3.30
CA GLN A 71 10.35 -9.32 4.27
C GLN A 71 9.12 -8.60 3.73
N GLY A 72 8.01 -9.34 3.62
CA GLY A 72 6.70 -8.74 3.39
C GLY A 72 6.24 -7.87 4.57
N VAL A 73 5.23 -7.03 4.33
CA VAL A 73 4.64 -6.16 5.36
C VAL A 73 4.19 -6.92 6.62
N PRO A 74 3.54 -8.10 6.54
CA PRO A 74 3.18 -8.87 7.73
C PRO A 74 4.38 -9.26 8.61
N GLN A 75 5.52 -9.60 8.00
CA GLN A 75 6.74 -9.95 8.73
C GLN A 75 7.30 -8.73 9.48
N ILE A 76 7.33 -7.57 8.82
CA ILE A 76 7.80 -6.31 9.42
C ILE A 76 6.88 -5.91 10.59
N LEU A 77 5.56 -5.95 10.41
CA LEU A 77 4.60 -5.65 11.48
C LEU A 77 4.76 -6.58 12.68
N ARG A 78 4.86 -7.89 12.43
CA ARG A 78 5.06 -8.90 13.49
C ARG A 78 6.34 -8.65 14.28
N SER A 79 7.43 -8.25 13.62
CA SER A 79 8.70 -7.92 14.30
C SER A 79 8.58 -6.73 15.25
N GLY A 80 7.63 -5.82 14.98
CA GLY A 80 7.31 -4.69 15.83
C GLY A 80 6.20 -4.94 16.86
N GLY A 81 5.68 -6.17 16.96
CA GLY A 81 4.58 -6.52 17.87
C GLY A 81 3.18 -6.14 17.37
N PHE A 82 3.01 -6.01 16.05
CA PHE A 82 1.72 -5.69 15.42
C PHE A 82 1.21 -6.85 14.57
N ASP A 83 -0.11 -6.99 14.46
CA ASP A 83 -0.74 -7.95 13.56
C ASP A 83 -1.30 -7.27 12.31
N VAL A 84 -1.07 -7.87 11.14
CA VAL A 84 -1.52 -7.27 9.87
C VAL A 84 -3.05 -7.23 9.75
N GLY A 85 -3.77 -8.19 10.34
CA GLY A 85 -5.23 -8.22 10.33
C GLY A 85 -5.87 -7.21 11.28
N GLU A 86 -5.12 -6.74 12.29
CA GLU A 86 -5.56 -5.67 13.18
C GLU A 86 -5.22 -4.27 12.63
N GLU A 87 -4.08 -4.14 11.93
CA GLU A 87 -3.59 -2.83 11.47
C GLU A 87 -3.99 -2.46 10.03
N CYS A 88 -4.32 -3.43 9.18
CA CYS A 88 -4.59 -3.19 7.75
C CYS A 88 -5.99 -3.67 7.35
N ASP A 89 -6.66 -2.90 6.50
CA ASP A 89 -7.95 -3.29 5.91
C ASP A 89 -7.81 -4.48 4.95
N PHE A 90 -6.69 -4.51 4.22
CA PHE A 90 -6.38 -5.58 3.29
C PHE A 90 -4.92 -5.99 3.39
N ASN A 91 -4.66 -7.30 3.24
CA ASN A 91 -3.34 -7.83 2.97
C ASN A 91 -3.39 -8.56 1.62
N LEU A 92 -2.79 -7.95 0.58
CA LEU A 92 -2.97 -8.34 -0.81
C LEU A 92 -1.71 -8.92 -1.42
N ASN A 93 -1.90 -9.94 -2.25
CA ASN A 93 -0.94 -10.35 -3.27
C ASN A 93 -1.38 -9.77 -4.62
N THR A 94 -0.70 -8.72 -5.07
CA THR A 94 -0.96 -8.01 -6.34
C THR A 94 -0.22 -8.61 -7.54
N ILE A 95 0.70 -9.55 -7.30
CA ILE A 95 1.49 -10.25 -8.32
C ILE A 95 1.37 -11.77 -8.07
N PRO A 96 0.16 -12.33 -8.23
CA PRO A 96 -0.03 -13.76 -8.09
C PRO A 96 0.83 -14.51 -9.12
N ASP A 97 1.24 -15.73 -8.78
CA ASP A 97 2.06 -16.58 -9.65
C ASP A 97 3.38 -15.91 -10.09
N GLN A 98 3.96 -15.06 -9.23
CA GLN A 98 5.29 -14.49 -9.46
C GLN A 98 6.28 -15.61 -9.79
N GLY A 99 6.77 -15.64 -11.04
CA GLY A 99 7.69 -16.66 -11.56
C GLY A 99 9.12 -16.53 -11.02
N VAL A 100 9.29 -15.77 -9.94
CA VAL A 100 10.56 -15.45 -9.28
C VAL A 100 10.39 -15.62 -7.77
N GLU A 101 11.51 -15.89 -7.10
CA GLU A 101 11.55 -16.02 -5.64
C GLU A 101 11.11 -14.72 -4.96
N THR A 102 11.70 -13.60 -5.39
CA THR A 102 11.47 -12.27 -4.83
C THR A 102 11.12 -11.28 -5.94
N VAL A 103 10.11 -10.45 -5.69
CA VAL A 103 9.85 -9.23 -6.46
C VAL A 103 10.42 -8.07 -5.67
N ARG A 104 11.28 -7.26 -6.29
CA ARG A 104 11.92 -6.14 -5.60
C ARG A 104 10.90 -5.05 -5.28
N THR A 105 11.16 -4.22 -4.27
CA THR A 105 10.21 -3.20 -3.81
C THR A 105 9.82 -2.23 -4.93
N GLU A 106 10.75 -1.84 -5.81
CA GLU A 106 10.48 -0.97 -6.96
C GLU A 106 9.57 -1.61 -8.01
N GLU A 107 9.74 -2.92 -8.28
CA GLU A 107 8.90 -3.69 -9.21
C GLU A 107 7.50 -3.88 -8.62
N ALA A 108 7.44 -4.21 -7.32
CA ALA A 108 6.20 -4.37 -6.58
C ALA A 108 5.40 -3.06 -6.53
N LEU A 109 6.08 -1.93 -6.35
CA LEU A 109 5.47 -0.60 -6.34
C LEU A 109 4.82 -0.30 -7.70
N ILE A 110 5.56 -0.49 -8.80
CA ILE A 110 5.04 -0.21 -10.15
C ILE A 110 3.85 -1.13 -10.46
N ALA A 111 3.98 -2.43 -10.23
CA ALA A 111 2.91 -3.40 -10.52
C ALA A 111 1.66 -3.14 -9.69
N THR A 112 1.82 -2.92 -8.38
CA THR A 112 0.70 -2.69 -7.46
C THR A 112 -0.05 -1.41 -7.80
N LEU A 113 0.66 -0.31 -8.02
CA LEU A 113 0.02 0.96 -8.35
C LEU A 113 -0.68 0.91 -9.71
N SER A 114 -0.13 0.19 -10.69
CA SER A 114 -0.79 -0.03 -11.98
C SER A 114 -2.12 -0.77 -11.82
N VAL A 115 -2.13 -1.81 -11.00
CA VAL A 115 -3.34 -2.58 -10.69
C VAL A 115 -4.38 -1.71 -9.97
N LEU A 116 -3.98 -1.00 -8.91
CA LEU A 116 -4.88 -0.12 -8.16
C LEU A 116 -5.40 1.04 -9.01
N ASN A 117 -4.59 1.58 -9.93
CA ASN A 117 -5.03 2.61 -10.87
C ASN A 117 -6.19 2.11 -11.74
N LEU A 118 -6.08 0.91 -12.31
CA LEU A 118 -7.16 0.31 -13.10
C LEU A 118 -8.45 0.10 -12.29
N LEU A 119 -8.34 -0.26 -11.01
CA LEU A 119 -9.50 -0.38 -10.12
C LEU A 119 -10.16 0.97 -9.81
N GLY A 120 -9.40 2.07 -9.89
CA GLY A 120 -9.92 3.42 -9.70
C GLY A 120 -10.64 4.00 -10.93
N GLU A 121 -10.36 3.48 -12.13
CA GLU A 121 -10.95 3.93 -13.40
C GLU A 121 -12.30 3.28 -13.72
N SER A 122 -12.57 2.10 -13.15
CA SER A 122 -13.76 1.28 -13.46
C SER A 122 -14.99 1.64 -12.63
#